data_AF-A0A9P0LG31-F1
#
_entry.id   AF-A0A9P0LG31-F1
#
_cell.length_a   1.000
_cell.length_b   1.000
_cell.length_c   1.000
_cell.angle_alpha   90.00
_cell.angle_beta   90.00
_cell.angle_gamma   90.00
#
_symmetry.space_group_name_H-M   'P 1'
#
loop_
_entity.id
_entity.type
_entity.pdbx_description
1 polymer ?
#
loop_
_entity_poly.entity_id
_entity_poly.type
_entity_poly.pdbx_seq_one_letter_code
_entity_poly.pdbx_strand_id
1 'polypeptide(L)' 'MVKTYSTPMDVAENSQIIVCCVTDPRQAKEVVQGNCSVAGRDGDCLSGKGYIEMTGIDPETSKDICEIISSKGGRILMVF' A
#
# COMPACT_ATOMS: atom_id res chain seq x y z
N MET A 1 -7.59 -11.27 -21.50
CA MET A 1 -6.30 -11.68 -20.89
C MET A 1 -6.16 -10.97 -19.57
N VAL A 2 -5.92 -11.68 -18.47
CA VAL A 2 -5.73 -11.07 -17.13
C VAL A 2 -4.30 -10.54 -17.06
N LYS A 3 -4.11 -9.31 -16.59
CA LYS A 3 -2.79 -8.74 -16.31
C LYS A 3 -2.39 -9.12 -14.89
N THR A 4 -1.23 -9.73 -14.74
CA THR A 4 -0.62 -10.08 -13.45
C THR A 4 0.68 -9.32 -13.29
N TYR A 5 1.00 -8.96 -12.05
CA TYR A 5 2.19 -8.21 -11.70
C TYR A 5 3.01 -9.01 -10.67
N SER A 6 4.33 -8.82 -10.66
CA SER A 6 5.23 -9.65 -9.83
C SER A 6 5.55 -9.01 -8.49
N THR A 7 5.38 -7.69 -8.37
CA THR A 7 5.70 -6.94 -7.16
C THR A 7 4.59 -5.96 -6.76
N PRO A 8 4.52 -5.54 -5.48
CA PRO A 8 3.59 -4.50 -5.05
C PRO A 8 3.79 -3.16 -5.79
N MET A 9 5.03 -2.78 -6.09
CA MET A 9 5.37 -1.60 -6.87
C MET A 9 4.77 -1.65 -8.28
N ASP A 10 4.90 -2.78 -8.98
CA ASP A 10 4.30 -2.95 -10.31
C ASP A 10 2.77 -2.76 -10.25
N VAL A 11 2.13 -3.26 -9.19
CA VAL A 11 0.69 -3.05 -8.96
C VAL A 11 0.39 -1.57 -8.76
N ALA A 12 1.17 -0.87 -7.94
CA ALA A 12 0.98 0.55 -7.65
C ALA A 12 1.14 1.42 -8.91
N GLU A 13 2.15 1.17 -9.73
CA GLU A 13 2.38 1.91 -10.98
C GLU A 13 1.23 1.73 -11.97
N ASN A 14 0.68 0.51 -12.05
CA ASN A 14 -0.33 0.15 -13.04
C ASN A 14 -1.78 0.23 -12.56
N SER A 15 -2.02 0.71 -11.34
CA SER A 15 -3.36 0.79 -10.73
C SER A 15 -3.69 2.19 -10.21
N GLN A 16 -4.98 2.54 -10.19
CA GLN A 16 -5.48 3.75 -9.53
C GLN A 16 -5.94 3.50 -8.10
N ILE A 17 -6.39 2.27 -7.84
CA ILE A 17 -6.82 1.81 -6.52
C ILE A 17 -6.07 0.51 -6.26
N ILE A 18 -5.40 0.43 -5.12
CA ILE A 18 -4.66 -0.72 -4.64
C ILE A 18 -5.41 -1.27 -3.43
N VAL A 19 -5.64 -2.57 -3.40
CA VAL A 19 -6.33 -3.24 -2.29
C VAL A 19 -5.34 -4.24 -1.68
N CYS A 20 -5.00 -4.03 -0.42
CA CYS A 20 -4.13 -4.90 0.37
C CYS A 20 -4.99 -5.73 1.33
N CYS A 21 -4.77 -7.05 1.29
CA CYS A 21 -5.42 -8.02 2.17
C CYS A 21 -4.45 -9.18 2.34
N VAL A 22 -3.66 -9.12 3.41
CA VAL A 22 -2.62 -10.10 3.72
C VAL A 22 -2.86 -10.69 5.09
N THR A 23 -1.98 -11.62 5.49
CA THR A 23 -2.24 -12.49 6.65
C THR A 23 -2.11 -11.76 7.99
N ASP A 24 -1.15 -10.84 8.09
CA ASP A 24 -0.78 -10.21 9.35
C ASP A 24 -0.15 -8.82 9.14
N PRO A 25 -0.07 -8.00 10.20
CA PRO A 25 0.43 -6.61 10.10
C PRO A 25 1.88 -6.49 9.61
N ARG A 26 2.72 -7.52 9.79
CA ARG A 26 4.11 -7.49 9.30
C ARG A 26 4.14 -7.57 7.79
N GLN A 27 3.33 -8.47 7.21
CA GLN A 27 3.19 -8.57 5.76
C GLN A 27 2.62 -7.27 5.16
N ALA A 28 1.65 -6.64 5.84
CA ALA A 28 1.09 -5.36 5.38
C ALA A 28 2.17 -4.25 5.37
N LYS A 29 2.99 -4.17 6.44
CA LYS A 29 4.15 -3.28 6.49
C LYS A 29 5.15 -3.59 5.37
N GLU A 30 5.40 -4.86 5.06
CA GLU A 30 6.31 -5.24 3.97
C GLU A 30 5.78 -4.82 2.59
N VAL A 31 4.47 -4.93 2.34
CA VAL A 31 3.83 -4.42 1.12
C VAL A 31 3.97 -2.90 0.98
N VAL A 32 3.94 -2.17 2.10
CA VAL A 32 3.96 -0.70 2.14
C VAL A 32 5.38 -0.12 2.07
N GLN A 33 6.36 -0.70 2.77
CA GLN A 33 7.71 -0.13 2.89
C GLN A 33 8.85 -1.16 2.75
N GLY A 34 8.54 -2.40 2.38
CA GLY A 34 9.52 -3.43 2.07
C GLY A 34 10.19 -3.25 0.71
N ASN A 35 10.77 -4.34 0.19
CA ASN A 35 11.37 -4.30 -1.13
C ASN A 35 10.29 -4.25 -2.22
N CYS A 36 10.48 -3.40 -3.23
CA CYS A 36 9.49 -3.17 -4.30
C CYS A 36 8.10 -2.86 -3.73
N SER A 37 8.03 -2.04 -2.68
CA SER A 37 6.79 -1.71 -2.00
C SER A 37 5.90 -0.73 -2.78
N VAL A 38 4.64 -0.63 -2.36
CA VAL A 38 3.69 0.33 -2.96
C VAL A 38 4.07 1.79 -2.74
N ALA A 39 4.78 2.10 -1.65
CA ALA A 39 5.24 3.46 -1.36
C ALA A 39 6.44 3.90 -2.21
N GLY A 40 7.04 2.96 -2.94
CA GLY A 40 8.23 3.18 -3.75
C GLY A 40 9.43 3.70 -2.95
N ARG A 41 10.56 3.92 -3.63
CA ARG A 41 11.76 4.49 -2.99
C ARG A 41 11.71 6.02 -3.02
N ASP A 42 11.37 6.60 -4.16
CA ASP A 42 11.43 8.05 -4.41
C ASP A 42 10.13 8.61 -5.02
N GLY A 43 9.87 9.90 -4.77
CA GLY A 43 8.77 10.66 -5.37
C GLY A 43 7.37 10.34 -4.87
N ASP A 44 6.38 10.98 -5.49
CA ASP A 44 4.95 10.84 -5.18
C ASP A 44 4.32 9.71 -6.00
N CYS A 45 4.86 8.49 -5.91
CA CYS A 45 4.40 7.35 -6.70
C CYS A 45 2.92 6.98 -6.49
N LEU A 46 2.35 7.41 -5.36
CA LEU A 46 0.94 7.24 -5.02
C LEU A 46 0.08 8.49 -5.27
N SER A 47 0.65 9.55 -5.86
CA SER A 47 -0.08 10.79 -6.14
C SER A 47 -1.37 10.54 -6.90
N GLY A 48 -2.49 10.93 -6.27
CA GLY A 48 -3.83 10.77 -6.82
C GLY A 48 -4.43 9.36 -6.72
N LYS A 49 -3.65 8.35 -6.31
CA LYS A 49 -4.07 6.96 -6.17
C LYS A 49 -4.72 6.68 -4.82
N GLY A 50 -5.54 5.64 -4.77
CA GLY A 50 -6.17 5.11 -3.55
C GLY A 50 -5.48 3.84 -3.07
N TYR A 51 -5.35 3.68 -1.76
CA TYR A 51 -4.90 2.46 -1.10
C TYR A 51 -5.95 2.03 -0.07
N ILE A 52 -6.41 0.79 -0.15
CA ILE A 52 -7.37 0.20 0.79
C ILE A 52 -6.65 -0.90 1.55
N GLU A 53 -6.53 -0.73 2.86
CA GLU A 53 -5.96 -1.74 3.75
C GLU A 53 -7.09 -2.50 4.44
N MET A 54 -7.15 -3.82 4.22
CA MET A 54 -8.18 -4.70 4.78
C MET A 54 -7.58 -5.75 5.73
N THR A 55 -6.28 -5.68 6.01
CA THR A 55 -5.62 -6.57 6.96
C THR A 55 -6.02 -6.19 8.39
N GLY A 56 -6.23 -7.17 9.26
CA GLY A 56 -6.46 -6.95 10.69
C GLY A 56 -5.21 -6.37 11.35
N ILE A 57 -5.15 -5.04 11.46
CA ILE A 57 -3.98 -4.28 11.90
C ILE A 57 -4.28 -3.54 13.21
N ASP A 58 -3.31 -3.53 14.12
CA ASP A 58 -3.40 -2.79 15.36
C ASP A 58 -3.39 -1.25 15.12
N PRO A 59 -3.89 -0.44 16.06
CA PRO A 59 -3.98 1.01 15.84
C PRO A 59 -2.64 1.73 15.63
N GLU A 60 -1.53 1.20 16.13
CA GLU A 60 -0.21 1.81 15.97
C GLU A 60 0.32 1.56 14.56
N THR A 61 0.33 0.29 14.12
CA THR A 61 0.72 -0.06 12.75
C THR A 61 -0.20 0.57 11.70
N SER A 62 -1.48 0.75 12.02
CA SER A 62 -2.43 1.46 11.16
C SER A 62 -2.00 2.91 10.91
N LYS A 63 -1.52 3.61 11.94
CA LYS A 63 -1.04 4.99 11.82
C LYS A 63 0.22 5.06 10.97
N ASP A 64 1.18 4.16 11.21
CA ASP A 64 2.42 4.09 10.41
C ASP A 64 2.11 3.95 8.91
N ILE A 65 1.22 3.01 8.56
CA ILE A 65 0.82 2.78 7.16
C ILE A 65 0.11 4.01 6.59
N CYS A 66 -0.80 4.64 7.35
CA CYS A 66 -1.49 5.85 6.92
C CYS A 66 -0.51 7.00 6.62
N GLU A 67 0.47 7.21 7.49
CA GLU A 67 1.48 8.25 7.33
C GLU A 67 2.35 7.98 6.10
N ILE A 68 2.82 6.74 5.91
CA ILE A 68 3.65 6.38 4.75
C ILE A 68 2.88 6.60 3.45
N ILE A 69 1.67 6.05 3.32
CA ILE A 69 0.87 6.18 2.09
C ILE A 69 0.56 7.65 1.79
N SER A 70 0.19 8.42 2.81
CA SER A 70 -0.13 9.85 2.67
C SER A 70 1.10 10.67 2.27
N SER A 71 2.29 10.33 2.83
CA SER A 71 3.55 11.01 2.50
C SER A 71 3.99 10.82 1.04
N LYS A 72 3.43 9.82 0.34
CA LYS A 72 3.68 9.54 -1.08
C LYS A 72 2.58 10.07 -2.01
N GLY A 73 1.69 10.92 -1.49
CA GLY A 73 0.58 11.52 -2.24
C GLY A 73 -0.65 10.61 -2.41
N GLY A 74 -0.66 9.45 -1.75
CA GLY A 74 -1.77 8.50 -1.77
C GLY A 74 -2.90 8.89 -0.82
N ARG A 75 -4.10 8.41 -1.13
CA ARG A 75 -5.27 8.46 -0.22
C ARG A 75 -5.53 7.08 0.34
N ILE A 76 -5.64 6.96 1.66
CA ILE A 76 -5.82 5.68 2.33
C ILE A 76 -7.20 5.51 2.96
N LEU A 77 -7.74 4.31 2.88
CA LEU A 77 -8.88 3.82 3.67
C LEU A 77 -8.46 2.56 4.43
N MET A 78 -8.62 2.58 5.75
CA MET A 78 -8.45 1.40 6.60
C MET A 78 -9.83 0.76 6.83
N VAL A 79 -9.94 -0.56 6.66
CA VAL A 79 -11.14 -1.33 6.98
C VAL A 79 -10.84 -2.14 8.24
N PHE A 80 -11.48 -1.78 9.35
CA PHE A 80 -11.36 -2.44 10.65
C PHE A 80 -12.48 -3.45 10.86
#